data_AF-A0AAV0AT06-F1
#
_entry.id   AF-A0AAV0AT06-F1
#
_cell.length_a   1.000
_cell.length_b   1.000
_cell.length_c   1.000
_cell.angle_alpha   90.00
_cell.angle_beta   90.00
_cell.angle_gamma   90.00
#
_symmetry.space_group_name_H-M   'P 1'
#
loop_
_entity.id
_entity.type
_entity.pdbx_description
1 polymer ?
#
loop_
_entity_poly.entity_id
_entity_poly.type
_entity_poly.pdbx_seq_one_letter_code
_entity_poly.pdbx_strand_id
1 'polypeptide(L)'
;MDSPVYHDSDRSGISQPGTIVDKFIGDPFLYNFFIQSQASLIGTSCPSRYIVLKDEINHTVDYLQNIANLISSGFQRATKSVEIATPTYYANLVATSAKKWDMGGLASKSLNFFSGVSDANGSTVFTTNSGAQTPVKRQNEFYYFRIGLMR
;
A
#
# COMPACT_ATOMS: atom_id res chain seq x y z
N MET A 1 -12.91 -40.34 8.51
CA MET A 1 -11.85 -39.31 8.42
C MET A 1 -12.50 -38.16 7.70
N ASP A 2 -13.21 -37.34 8.47
CA ASP A 2 -14.08 -36.32 7.91
C ASP A 2 -13.21 -35.11 7.59
N SER A 3 -13.06 -34.82 6.30
CA SER A 3 -12.50 -33.56 5.84
C SER A 3 -13.32 -32.40 6.43
N PRO A 4 -12.70 -31.36 7.01
CA PRO A 4 -13.45 -30.23 7.54
C PRO A 4 -14.27 -29.60 6.41
N VAL A 5 -15.60 -29.63 6.57
CA VAL A 5 -16.56 -29.05 5.63
C VAL A 5 -16.44 -27.53 5.74
N TYR A 6 -15.82 -26.90 4.74
CA TYR A 6 -15.59 -25.46 4.68
C TYR A 6 -16.88 -24.76 4.23
N HIS A 7 -17.71 -24.33 5.18
CA HIS A 7 -18.93 -23.55 4.93
C HIS A 7 -18.62 -22.04 4.92
N ASP A 8 -17.80 -21.59 3.97
CA ASP A 8 -17.22 -20.24 3.95
C ASP A 8 -17.71 -19.39 2.77
N SER A 9 -19.02 -19.39 2.51
CA SER A 9 -19.63 -18.47 1.52
C SER A 9 -20.68 -17.59 2.18
N ASP A 10 -20.56 -16.28 2.00
CA ASP A 10 -21.58 -15.31 2.36
C ASP A 10 -22.82 -15.46 1.43
N ARG A 11 -23.97 -14.84 1.74
CA ARG A 11 -25.20 -14.92 0.91
C ARG A 11 -25.01 -14.51 -0.55
N SER A 12 -23.95 -13.75 -0.82
CA SER A 12 -23.54 -13.30 -2.16
C SER A 12 -22.71 -14.32 -2.94
N GLY A 13 -22.38 -15.49 -2.36
CA GLY A 13 -21.49 -16.48 -2.96
C GLY A 13 -20.00 -16.10 -2.89
N ILE A 14 -19.66 -15.06 -2.13
CA ILE A 14 -18.30 -14.56 -1.94
C ILE A 14 -17.71 -15.21 -0.69
N SER A 15 -16.41 -15.52 -0.73
CA SER A 15 -15.68 -16.06 0.42
C SER A 15 -15.73 -15.09 1.60
N GLN A 16 -15.80 -15.63 2.83
CA GLN A 16 -15.88 -14.82 4.04
C GLN A 16 -14.64 -13.92 4.21
N PRO A 17 -14.80 -12.69 4.75
CA PRO A 17 -13.67 -11.83 5.06
C PRO A 17 -12.77 -12.48 6.11
N GLY A 18 -11.45 -12.38 5.91
CA GLY A 18 -10.44 -13.06 6.72
C GLY A 18 -10.00 -14.42 6.14
N THR A 19 -10.53 -14.83 5.00
CA THR A 19 -10.08 -16.06 4.33
C THR A 19 -8.66 -15.91 3.82
N ILE A 20 -7.82 -16.89 4.18
CA ILE A 20 -6.42 -16.97 3.80
C ILE A 20 -6.21 -18.22 2.96
N VAL A 21 -5.58 -18.05 1.80
CA VAL A 21 -5.25 -19.13 0.87
C VAL A 21 -3.75 -19.18 0.67
N ASP A 22 -3.14 -20.20 1.24
CA ASP A 22 -1.68 -20.44 1.21
C ASP A 22 -1.33 -21.76 0.49
N LYS A 23 -2.30 -22.67 0.35
CA LYS A 23 -2.07 -24.00 -0.22
C LYS A 23 -2.25 -24.01 -1.76
N PHE A 24 -1.33 -24.68 -2.45
CA PHE A 24 -1.38 -25.07 -3.88
C PHE A 24 -1.28 -23.97 -4.95
N ILE A 25 -1.46 -22.69 -4.62
CA ILE A 25 -1.48 -21.59 -5.61
C ILE A 25 -0.21 -20.72 -5.52
N GLY A 26 0.63 -20.95 -4.50
CA GLY A 26 1.81 -20.14 -4.22
C GLY A 26 3.04 -20.43 -5.08
N ASP A 27 4.06 -19.58 -4.94
CA ASP A 27 5.37 -19.80 -5.58
C ASP A 27 6.10 -20.94 -4.84
N PRO A 28 6.70 -21.92 -5.55
CA PRO A 28 7.41 -23.02 -4.90
C PRO A 28 8.69 -22.59 -4.17
N PHE A 29 9.27 -21.43 -4.49
CA PHE A 29 10.54 -20.96 -3.92
C PHE A 29 10.36 -19.87 -2.87
N LEU A 30 9.33 -19.04 -3.01
CA LEU A 30 9.05 -17.91 -2.13
C LEU A 30 7.76 -18.13 -1.38
N TYR A 31 7.79 -17.88 -0.07
CA TYR A 31 6.58 -17.94 0.72
C TYR A 31 5.64 -16.79 0.34
N ASN A 32 4.48 -17.15 -0.20
CA ASN A 32 3.44 -16.20 -0.57
C ASN A 32 2.05 -16.77 -0.27
N PHE A 33 1.13 -15.88 0.05
CA PHE A 33 -0.23 -16.25 0.43
C PHE A 33 -1.20 -15.17 -0.05
N PHE A 34 -2.46 -15.55 -0.23
CA PHE A 34 -3.54 -14.65 -0.58
C PHE A 34 -4.43 -14.42 0.63
N ILE A 35 -4.82 -13.18 0.87
CA ILE A 35 -5.79 -12.83 1.90
C ILE A 35 -6.94 -12.06 1.28
N GLN A 36 -8.16 -12.46 1.61
CA GLN A 36 -9.35 -11.66 1.38
C GLN A 36 -9.78 -11.00 2.70
N SER A 37 -9.21 -9.83 3.02
CA SER A 37 -9.47 -9.16 4.29
C SER A 37 -10.83 -8.46 4.37
N GLN A 38 -11.42 -8.10 3.22
CA GLN A 38 -12.63 -7.29 3.15
C GLN A 38 -13.83 -8.07 2.59
N ALA A 39 -15.02 -7.70 3.03
CA ALA A 39 -16.26 -8.16 2.43
C ALA A 39 -16.56 -7.33 1.18
N SER A 40 -16.61 -7.98 0.02
CA SER A 40 -17.00 -7.33 -1.23
C SER A 40 -18.52 -7.19 -1.30
N LEU A 41 -19.01 -5.96 -1.48
CA LEU A 41 -20.45 -5.68 -1.51
C LEU A 41 -21.09 -6.02 -2.85
N ILE A 42 -20.34 -5.89 -3.95
CA ILE A 42 -20.83 -6.09 -5.32
C ILE A 42 -19.74 -6.78 -6.13
N GLY A 43 -20.11 -7.81 -6.91
CA GLY A 43 -19.21 -8.52 -7.80
C GLY A 43 -18.34 -9.56 -7.09
N THR A 44 -17.21 -9.90 -7.68
CA THR A 44 -16.26 -10.89 -7.14
C THR A 44 -15.22 -10.17 -6.27
N SER A 45 -14.82 -10.78 -5.15
CA SER A 45 -13.73 -10.27 -4.34
C SER A 45 -12.39 -10.39 -5.06
N CYS A 46 -11.57 -9.34 -4.97
CA CYS A 46 -10.17 -9.38 -5.36
C CYS A 46 -9.36 -9.69 -4.09
N PRO A 47 -8.73 -10.87 -3.97
CA PRO A 47 -7.84 -11.15 -2.85
C PRO A 47 -6.47 -10.53 -3.06
N SER A 48 -5.87 -9.99 -1.99
CA SER A 48 -4.52 -9.43 -2.03
C SER A 48 -3.46 -10.51 -1.85
N ARG A 49 -2.45 -10.50 -2.74
CA ARG A 49 -1.28 -11.40 -2.67
C ARG A 49 -0.17 -10.75 -1.83
N TYR A 50 0.28 -11.45 -0.81
CA TYR A 50 1.44 -11.08 0.00
C TYR A 50 2.60 -12.01 -0.29
N ILE A 51 3.79 -11.45 -0.45
CA ILE A 51 5.03 -12.20 -0.71
C ILE A 51 6.04 -11.79 0.35
N VAL A 52 6.59 -12.77 1.06
CA VAL A 52 7.64 -12.53 2.04
C VAL A 52 8.98 -12.60 1.33
N LEU A 53 9.59 -11.44 1.11
CA LEU A 53 10.89 -11.34 0.42
C LEU A 53 12.06 -11.62 1.36
N LYS A 54 11.94 -11.19 2.61
CA LYS A 54 13.00 -11.31 3.61
C LYS A 54 12.38 -11.36 5.00
N ASP A 55 12.74 -12.38 5.76
CA ASP A 55 12.44 -12.49 7.19
C ASP A 55 13.73 -12.83 7.93
N GLU A 56 14.15 -11.96 8.86
CA GLU A 56 15.35 -12.14 9.68
C GLU A 56 15.01 -12.68 11.08
N ILE A 57 13.74 -12.58 11.48
CA ILE A 57 13.25 -12.91 12.83
C ILE A 57 12.67 -14.34 12.85
N ASN A 58 12.49 -14.96 11.68
CA ASN A 58 11.92 -16.30 11.49
C ASN A 58 10.53 -16.42 12.12
N HIS A 59 9.61 -15.55 11.70
CA HIS A 59 8.24 -15.58 12.13
C HIS A 59 7.51 -16.83 11.62
N THR A 60 6.54 -17.31 12.41
CA THR A 60 5.65 -18.36 11.94
C THR A 60 4.72 -17.84 10.83
N VAL A 61 4.41 -18.71 9.89
CA VAL A 61 3.49 -18.44 8.78
C VAL A 61 2.16 -17.88 9.28
N ASP A 62 1.55 -18.52 10.29
CA ASP A 62 0.28 -18.09 10.88
C ASP A 62 0.37 -16.69 11.51
N TYR A 63 1.52 -16.34 12.07
CA TYR A 63 1.74 -15.02 12.65
C TYR A 63 1.79 -13.93 11.59
N LEU A 64 2.49 -14.18 10.48
CA LEU A 64 2.57 -13.25 9.34
C LEU A 64 1.19 -13.05 8.69
N GLN A 65 0.43 -14.12 8.52
CA GLN A 65 -0.94 -14.05 7.99
C GLN A 65 -1.87 -13.24 8.91
N ASN A 66 -1.80 -13.47 10.22
CA ASN A 66 -2.60 -12.73 11.21
C ASN A 66 -2.23 -11.24 11.25
N ILE A 67 -0.93 -10.91 11.22
CA ILE A 67 -0.49 -9.50 11.15
C ILE A 67 -1.01 -8.84 9.88
N ALA A 68 -0.88 -9.51 8.72
CA ALA A 68 -1.32 -8.95 7.46
C ALA A 68 -2.82 -8.62 7.49
N ASN A 69 -3.64 -9.55 8.01
CA ASN A 69 -5.06 -9.34 8.21
C ASN A 69 -5.34 -8.18 9.20
N LEU A 70 -4.66 -8.16 10.35
CA LEU A 70 -4.81 -7.10 11.35
C LEU A 70 -4.47 -5.72 10.78
N ILE A 71 -3.34 -5.59 10.09
CA ILE A 71 -2.90 -4.32 9.49
C ILE A 71 -3.89 -3.82 8.44
N SER A 72 -4.51 -4.71 7.66
CA SER A 72 -5.52 -4.34 6.67
C SER A 72 -6.84 -3.85 7.30
N SER A 73 -7.16 -4.31 8.51
CA SER A 73 -8.32 -3.86 9.28
C SER A 73 -8.10 -2.54 10.05
N GLY A 74 -6.84 -2.17 10.31
CA GLY A 74 -6.46 -0.97 11.08
C GLY A 74 -6.59 0.38 10.36
N PHE A 75 -7.36 0.44 9.27
CA PHE A 75 -7.50 1.64 8.46
C PHE A 75 -8.41 2.67 9.14
N GLN A 76 -7.86 3.82 9.52
CA GLN A 76 -8.61 4.80 10.33
C GLN A 76 -9.66 5.61 9.55
N ARG A 77 -9.64 5.61 8.20
CA ARG A 77 -10.60 6.40 7.40
C ARG A 77 -11.93 5.68 7.15
N ALA A 78 -11.98 4.36 7.35
CA ALA A 78 -13.19 3.57 7.16
C ALA A 78 -13.33 2.54 8.28
N THR A 79 -14.55 2.31 8.73
CA THR A 79 -14.87 1.25 9.70
C THR A 79 -14.95 -0.14 9.07
N LYS A 80 -14.37 -0.30 7.87
CA LYS A 80 -14.36 -1.53 7.09
C LYS A 80 -12.92 -1.93 6.83
N SER A 81 -12.69 -3.24 6.86
CA SER A 81 -11.42 -3.82 6.44
C SER A 81 -11.14 -3.46 4.97
N VAL A 82 -9.88 -3.20 4.66
CA VAL A 82 -9.42 -2.84 3.31
C VAL A 82 -8.71 -4.05 2.69
N GLU A 83 -8.73 -4.16 1.36
CA GLU A 83 -8.03 -5.24 0.64
C GLU A 83 -6.51 -5.25 0.90
N ILE A 84 -5.90 -4.08 0.86
CA ILE A 84 -4.45 -3.87 0.95
C ILE A 84 -4.05 -3.43 2.36
N ALA A 85 -2.81 -3.70 2.75
CA ALA A 85 -2.25 -3.19 3.99
C ALA A 85 -2.38 -1.66 4.09
N THR A 86 -2.93 -1.20 5.22
CA THR A 86 -3.10 0.21 5.59
C THR A 86 -1.86 1.10 5.31
N PRO A 87 -0.62 0.73 5.68
CA PRO A 87 0.55 1.55 5.39
C PRO A 87 0.81 1.72 3.88
N THR A 88 0.61 0.67 3.08
CA THR A 88 0.75 0.73 1.63
C THR A 88 -0.27 1.68 1.01
N TYR A 89 -1.51 1.66 1.54
CA TYR A 89 -2.54 2.61 1.14
C TYR A 89 -2.13 4.06 1.44
N TYR A 90 -1.55 4.33 2.62
CA TYR A 90 -1.06 5.66 2.97
C TYR A 90 0.11 6.11 2.09
N ALA A 91 1.05 5.21 1.77
CA ALA A 91 2.14 5.50 0.86
C ALA A 91 1.61 5.94 -0.52
N ASN A 92 0.55 5.31 -1.02
CA ASN A 92 -0.08 5.69 -2.28
C ASN A 92 -0.74 7.09 -2.21
N LEU A 93 -1.40 7.42 -1.09
CA LEU A 93 -1.97 8.77 -0.89
C LEU A 93 -0.87 9.85 -0.89
N VAL A 94 0.25 9.58 -0.22
CA VAL A 94 1.40 10.48 -0.18
C VAL A 94 2.02 10.62 -1.57
N ALA A 95 2.25 9.52 -2.29
CA ALA A 95 2.79 9.54 -3.65
C ALA A 95 1.90 10.32 -4.63
N THR A 96 0.59 10.10 -4.57
CA THR A 96 -0.40 10.85 -5.38
C THR A 96 -0.37 12.34 -5.05
N SER A 97 -0.20 12.68 -3.78
CA SER A 97 -0.13 14.07 -3.33
C SER A 97 1.17 14.76 -3.72
N ALA A 98 2.31 14.07 -3.59
CA ALA A 98 3.60 14.53 -4.06
C ALA A 98 3.57 14.81 -5.57
N LYS A 99 2.96 13.91 -6.36
CA LYS A 99 2.75 14.11 -7.80
C LYS A 99 1.92 15.37 -8.10
N LYS A 100 0.87 15.65 -7.33
CA LYS A 100 0.07 16.89 -7.50
C LYS A 100 0.91 18.14 -7.27
N TRP A 101 1.79 18.12 -6.27
CA TRP A 101 2.62 19.26 -5.92
C TRP A 101 3.72 19.48 -6.96
N ASP A 102 4.33 18.41 -7.44
CA ASP A 102 5.32 18.49 -8.51
C ASP A 102 4.69 18.91 -9.85
N MET A 103 3.45 18.52 -10.15
CA MET A 103 2.74 18.98 -11.34
C MET A 103 2.42 20.49 -11.31
N GLY A 104 2.13 21.04 -10.13
CA GLY A 104 2.04 22.50 -9.93
C GLY A 104 3.37 23.21 -10.17
N GLY A 105 4.49 22.53 -9.93
CA GLY A 105 5.84 22.98 -10.27
C GLY A 105 6.24 22.73 -11.74
N LEU A 106 5.73 21.68 -12.39
CA LEU A 106 6.05 21.35 -13.79
C LEU A 106 5.49 22.39 -14.76
N ALA A 107 4.32 22.95 -14.46
CA ALA A 107 3.75 24.07 -15.23
C ALA A 107 4.65 25.32 -15.22
N SER A 108 5.53 25.46 -14.23
CA SER A 108 6.51 26.55 -14.10
C SER A 108 7.96 26.12 -14.39
N LYS A 109 8.27 24.82 -14.42
CA LYS A 109 9.62 24.26 -14.67
C LYS A 109 9.95 23.96 -16.14
N SER A 110 8.98 24.07 -17.07
CA SER A 110 9.23 23.75 -18.49
C SER A 110 10.13 24.74 -19.25
N LEU A 111 10.50 25.88 -18.65
CA LEU A 111 11.27 26.93 -19.33
C LEU A 111 12.76 27.01 -18.95
N ASN A 112 13.23 26.29 -17.93
CA ASN A 112 14.63 26.40 -17.45
C ASN A 112 15.35 25.05 -17.36
N PHE A 113 15.32 24.27 -18.44
CA PHE A 113 16.00 22.97 -18.50
C PHE A 113 17.53 23.06 -18.68
N PHE A 114 18.05 24.24 -19.03
CA PHE A 114 19.48 24.48 -19.29
C PHE A 114 20.07 25.47 -18.28
N SER A 115 20.32 25.02 -17.05
CA SER A 115 21.26 25.72 -16.16
C SER A 115 22.14 24.66 -15.50
N GLY A 116 23.26 24.36 -16.17
CA GLY A 116 24.30 23.48 -15.62
C GLY A 116 25.33 24.32 -14.86
N VAL A 117 25.58 23.96 -13.60
CA VAL A 117 26.81 24.37 -12.90
C VAL A 117 27.87 23.34 -13.23
N SER A 118 28.96 23.78 -13.86
CA SER A 118 30.13 22.97 -14.18
C SER A 118 31.16 23.09 -13.07
N ASP A 119 31.59 21.96 -12.49
CA ASP A 119 32.78 21.93 -11.64
C ASP A 119 34.04 22.17 -12.49
N ALA A 120 35.14 22.60 -11.86
CA ALA A 120 36.41 22.94 -12.53
C ALA A 120 37.03 21.80 -13.38
N ASN A 121 36.51 20.57 -13.26
CA ASN A 121 36.92 19.39 -14.03
C ASN A 121 35.95 18.99 -15.14
N GLY A 122 34.96 19.84 -15.48
CA GLY A 122 34.02 19.59 -16.57
C GLY A 122 32.95 18.51 -16.29
N SER A 123 32.86 18.02 -15.06
CA SER A 123 31.80 17.09 -14.64
C SER A 123 30.50 17.85 -14.39
N THR A 124 29.44 17.52 -15.11
CA THR A 124 28.10 18.06 -14.90
C THR A 124 27.39 17.21 -13.85
N VAL A 125 27.32 17.70 -12.61
CA VAL A 125 26.57 17.01 -11.54
C VAL A 125 25.12 17.47 -11.60
N PHE A 126 24.24 16.65 -12.17
CA PHE A 126 22.79 16.88 -12.15
C PHE A 126 22.22 16.64 -10.75
N THR A 127 22.30 17.63 -9.87
CA THR A 127 21.66 17.56 -8.55
C THR A 127 20.25 18.15 -8.62
N THR A 128 19.28 17.42 -9.15
CA THR A 128 17.87 17.82 -9.03
C THR A 128 17.31 17.43 -7.66
N ASN A 129 17.78 18.09 -6.60
CA ASN A 129 17.14 18.09 -5.27
C ASN A 129 15.90 19.02 -5.24
N SER A 130 15.20 19.18 -6.36
CA SER A 130 14.01 20.06 -6.45
C SER A 130 12.69 19.30 -6.27
N GLY A 131 12.74 18.15 -5.59
CA GLY A 131 11.53 17.48 -5.12
C GLY A 131 10.79 18.43 -4.19
N ALA A 132 9.50 18.68 -4.48
CA ALA A 132 8.67 19.58 -3.68
C ALA A 132 8.57 19.04 -2.23
N GLN A 133 9.41 19.56 -1.34
CA GLN A 133 9.43 19.13 0.05
C GLN A 133 8.23 19.74 0.78
N THR A 134 7.49 18.91 1.52
CA THR A 134 6.39 19.41 2.34
C THR A 134 6.93 20.38 3.39
N PRO A 135 6.31 21.57 3.57
CA PRO A 135 6.80 22.54 4.54
C PRO A 135 6.90 21.91 5.93
N VAL A 136 7.98 22.21 6.65
CA VAL A 136 8.45 21.52 7.88
C VAL A 136 7.35 21.32 8.93
N LYS A 137 6.38 22.25 9.02
CA LYS A 137 5.22 22.19 9.93
C LYS A 137 4.22 21.06 9.61
N ARG A 138 4.28 20.43 8.44
CA ARG A 138 3.34 19.36 8.00
C ARG A 138 3.99 17.98 7.88
N GLN A 139 5.26 17.84 8.26
CA GLN A 139 6.02 16.58 8.07
C GLN A 139 5.61 15.48 9.07
N ASN A 140 5.15 15.87 10.26
CA ASN A 140 4.79 14.93 11.35
C ASN A 140 3.28 14.78 11.54
N GLU A 141 2.47 15.42 10.70
CA GLU A 141 1.01 15.30 10.76
C GLU A 141 0.52 14.36 9.66
N PHE A 142 -0.44 13.50 9.99
CA PHE A 142 -1.26 12.79 9.00
C PHE A 142 -2.17 13.81 8.28
N TYR A 143 -1.58 14.74 7.54
CA TYR A 143 -2.29 15.89 6.95
C TYR A 143 -3.25 15.45 5.84
N TYR A 144 -2.97 14.34 5.18
CA TYR A 144 -3.84 13.71 4.18
C TYR A 144 -5.06 12.98 4.78
N PHE A 145 -5.17 12.98 6.10
CA PHE A 145 -6.19 12.28 6.87
C PHE A 145 -7.34 13.16 7.33
N ARG A 146 -7.30 14.46 7.03
CA ARG A 146 -8.40 15.36 7.32
C ARG A 146 -9.54 15.06 6.36
N ILE A 147 -10.28 14.00 6.66
CA ILE A 147 -11.64 13.80 6.17
C ILE A 147 -12.38 15.03 6.66
N GLY A 148 -12.74 15.91 5.74
CA GLY A 148 -13.74 16.93 6.02
C GLY A 148 -14.93 16.19 6.61
N LEU A 149 -15.23 16.48 7.86
CA LEU A 149 -16.49 16.15 8.50
C LEU A 149 -17.59 16.83 7.65
N MET A 150 -18.02 16.17 6.58
CA MET A 150 -19.30 16.47 5.96
C MET A 150 -20.33 15.84 6.89
N ARG A 151 -21.11 16.74 7.51
CA ARG A 151 -22.38 16.45 8.20
C ARG A 151 -23.26 15.52 7.39
#